data_AF-A0A4D7QR78-F1
#
_entry.id   AF-A0A4D7QR78-F1
#
_cell.length_a   1.000
_cell.length_b   1.000
_cell.length_c   1.000
_cell.angle_alpha   90.00
_cell.angle_beta   90.00
_cell.angle_gamma   90.00
#
_symmetry.space_group_name_H-M   'P 1'
#
loop_
_entity.id
_entity.type
_entity.pdbx_description
1 polymer ?
#
loop_
_entity_poly.entity_id
_entity_poly.type
_entity_poly.pdbx_seq_one_letter_code
_entity_poly.pdbx_strand_id
1 'polypeptide(L)'
;MTLGAIGLGLAALVAATAWLVALVSFVRAWLIAERHPPFQALGPSRYFNWMGALPSMPPEARPHLGRAFRAFVCFFAAVIAVAVAGIVFAAPKPAL
;
A
#
# COMPACT_ATOMS: atom_id res chain seq x y z
N MET A 1 -5.87 -10.96 27.70
CA MET A 1 -6.03 -10.67 26.25
C MET A 1 -6.69 -11.87 25.60
N THR A 2 -7.76 -11.69 24.83
CA THR A 2 -8.40 -12.77 24.07
C THR A 2 -7.66 -13.01 22.77
N LEU A 3 -7.68 -14.23 22.22
CA LEU A 3 -7.04 -14.57 20.93
C LEU A 3 -7.50 -13.64 19.79
N GLY A 4 -8.76 -13.18 19.83
CA GLY A 4 -9.28 -12.20 18.87
C GLY A 4 -8.60 -10.82 18.93
N ALA A 5 -8.26 -10.32 20.13
CA ALA A 5 -7.53 -9.06 20.29
C ALA A 5 -6.08 -9.16 19.77
N ILE A 6 -5.45 -10.32 19.94
CA ILE A 6 -4.11 -10.60 19.40
C ILE A 6 -4.15 -10.62 17.86
N GLY A 7 -5.14 -11.33 17.28
CA GLY A 7 -5.32 -11.39 15.83
C GLY A 7 -5.57 -10.01 15.18
N LEU A 8 -6.42 -9.18 15.80
CA LEU A 8 -6.66 -7.80 15.36
C LEU A 8 -5.39 -6.95 15.44
N GLY A 9 -4.64 -7.05 16.53
CA GLY A 9 -3.37 -6.33 16.69
C GLY A 9 -2.32 -6.71 15.64
N LEU A 10 -2.20 -8.00 15.34
CA LEU A 10 -1.29 -8.48 14.29
C LEU A 10 -1.70 -8.00 12.90
N ALA A 11 -2.98 -8.05 12.57
CA ALA A 11 -3.45 -7.60 11.26
C ALA A 11 -3.29 -6.08 11.08
N ALA A 12 -3.52 -5.29 12.14
CA ALA A 12 -3.23 -3.85 12.14
C ALA A 12 -1.73 -3.56 11.96
N LEU A 13 -0.85 -4.33 12.61
CA LEU A 13 0.59 -4.23 12.44
C LEU A 13 1.03 -4.57 11.01
N VAL A 14 0.47 -5.62 10.43
CA VAL A 14 0.72 -6.01 9.02
C VAL A 14 0.26 -4.91 8.07
N ALA A 15 -0.92 -4.32 8.29
CA ALA A 15 -1.40 -3.19 7.50
C ALA A 15 -0.45 -1.98 7.61
N ALA A 16 -0.08 -1.58 8.83
CA ALA A 16 0.82 -0.45 9.05
C ALA A 16 2.19 -0.65 8.39
N THR A 17 2.78 -1.84 8.54
CA THR A 17 4.07 -2.17 7.92
C THR A 17 3.98 -2.23 6.39
N ALA A 18 2.93 -2.83 5.84
CA ALA A 18 2.68 -2.84 4.41
C ALA A 18 2.53 -1.41 3.85
N TRP A 19 1.84 -0.53 4.57
CA TRP A 19 1.69 0.87 4.17
C TRP A 19 3.04 1.61 4.15
N LEU A 20 3.86 1.44 5.19
CA LEU A 20 5.21 2.01 5.25
C LEU A 20 6.09 1.52 4.10
N VAL A 21 6.06 0.22 3.80
CA VAL A 21 6.81 -0.34 2.67
C VAL A 21 6.32 0.23 1.34
N ALA A 22 5.01 0.41 1.17
CA ALA A 22 4.44 1.01 -0.03
C ALA A 22 4.94 2.45 -0.21
N LEU A 23 4.86 3.26 0.85
CA LEU A 23 5.31 4.65 0.85
C LEU A 23 6.80 4.77 0.52
N VAL A 24 7.66 4.02 1.24
CA VAL A 24 9.11 4.06 1.02
C VAL A 24 9.47 3.60 -0.39
N SER A 25 8.80 2.56 -0.90
CA SER A 25 9.06 2.05 -2.25
C SER A 25 8.62 3.05 -3.32
N PHE A 26 7.48 3.71 -3.12
CA PHE A 26 7.00 4.76 -4.03
C PHE A 26 7.93 5.98 -4.04
N VAL A 27 8.36 6.45 -2.87
CA VAL A 27 9.33 7.57 -2.77
C VAL A 27 10.65 7.22 -3.45
N ARG A 28 11.16 5.99 -3.26
CA ARG A 28 12.37 5.55 -3.97
C ARG A 28 12.19 5.53 -5.48
N ALA A 29 11.06 5.01 -5.97
CA ALA A 29 10.75 5.04 -7.40
C ALA A 29 10.71 6.49 -7.93
N TRP A 30 10.13 7.40 -7.16
CA TRP A 30 10.06 8.82 -7.48
C TRP A 30 11.43 9.49 -7.57
N LEU A 31 12.28 9.28 -6.56
CA LEU A 31 13.64 9.83 -6.52
C LEU A 31 14.52 9.30 -7.64
N ILE A 32 14.33 8.03 -8.03
CA ILE A 32 14.99 7.46 -9.20
C ILE A 32 14.46 8.17 -10.44
N ALA A 33 13.15 8.22 -10.65
CA ALA A 33 12.52 8.84 -11.81
C ALA A 33 12.91 10.32 -11.99
N GLU A 34 13.00 11.10 -10.91
CA GLU A 34 13.43 12.50 -10.94
C GLU A 34 14.86 12.69 -11.45
N ARG A 35 15.71 11.66 -11.49
CA ARG A 35 17.06 11.75 -12.08
C ARG A 35 17.06 11.57 -13.60
N HIS A 36 15.94 11.18 -14.22
CA HIS A 36 15.88 10.89 -15.64
C HIS A 36 15.28 12.07 -16.44
N PRO A 37 16.00 12.60 -17.46
CA PRO A 37 15.52 13.73 -18.26
C PRO A 37 14.14 13.54 -18.90
N PRO A 38 13.76 12.35 -19.45
CA PRO A 38 12.43 12.14 -20.01
C PRO A 38 11.29 12.28 -18.99
N PHE A 39 11.53 11.89 -17.74
CA PHE A 39 10.55 12.04 -16.66
C PHE A 39 10.48 13.50 -16.19
N GLN A 40 11.60 14.21 -16.18
CA GLN A 40 11.62 15.64 -15.91
C GLN A 40 10.89 16.46 -16.99
N ALA A 41 10.93 16.02 -18.25
CA ALA A 41 10.28 16.69 -19.38
C ALA A 41 8.74 16.74 -19.26
N LEU A 42 8.13 15.90 -18.43
CA LEU A 42 6.71 15.99 -18.09
C LEU A 42 6.35 17.29 -17.35
N GLY A 43 7.34 18.01 -16.82
CA GLY A 43 7.12 19.27 -16.11
C GLY A 43 6.24 19.08 -14.86
N PRO A 44 5.41 20.07 -14.49
CA PRO A 44 4.55 20.00 -13.31
C PRO A 44 3.49 18.89 -13.38
N SER A 45 3.14 18.43 -14.59
CA SER A 45 2.10 17.41 -14.79
C SER A 45 2.42 16.09 -14.08
N ARG A 46 3.71 15.78 -13.84
CA ARG A 46 4.11 14.59 -13.08
C ARG A 46 3.56 14.61 -11.66
N TYR A 47 3.49 15.75 -10.99
CA TYR A 47 3.01 15.85 -9.60
C TYR A 47 1.48 15.74 -9.51
N PHE A 48 0.76 16.39 -10.42
CA PHE A 48 -0.71 16.40 -10.42
C PHE A 48 -1.32 15.14 -11.05
N ASN A 49 -0.67 14.57 -12.05
CA ASN A 49 -1.06 13.32 -12.71
C ASN A 49 0.03 12.25 -12.54
N TRP A 50 0.35 11.95 -11.28
CA TRP A 50 1.39 10.98 -10.93
C TRP A 50 1.11 9.59 -11.52
N MET A 51 -0.17 9.20 -11.61
CA MET A 51 -0.58 7.95 -12.27
C MET A 51 -0.27 7.95 -13.76
N GLY A 52 -0.59 9.04 -14.47
CA GLY A 52 -0.27 9.20 -15.88
C GLY A 52 1.24 9.33 -16.16
N ALA A 53 2.04 9.66 -15.14
CA ALA A 53 3.49 9.71 -15.23
C ALA A 53 4.18 8.35 -15.03
N LEU A 54 3.48 7.33 -14.51
CA LEU A 54 4.02 5.98 -14.29
C LEU A 54 4.58 5.32 -15.55
N PRO A 55 3.95 5.40 -16.74
CA PRO A 55 4.49 4.81 -17.97
C PRO A 55 5.82 5.43 -18.40
N SER A 56 6.03 6.70 -18.07
CA SER A 56 7.25 7.46 -18.36
C SER A 56 8.35 7.22 -17.32
N MET A 57 8.09 6.44 -16.26
CA MET A 57 9.12 6.12 -15.28
C MET A 57 10.19 5.19 -15.87
N PRO A 58 11.45 5.42 -15.51
CA PRO A 58 12.57 4.67 -16.05
C PRO A 58 12.55 3.22 -15.54
N PRO A 59 13.14 2.27 -16.27
CA PRO A 59 13.11 0.85 -15.93
C PRO A 59 13.67 0.55 -14.53
N GLU A 60 14.60 1.35 -14.02
CA GLU A 60 15.18 1.23 -12.67
C GLU A 60 14.16 1.54 -11.56
N ALA A 61 13.14 2.35 -11.84
CA ALA A 61 12.08 2.67 -10.88
C ALA A 61 10.98 1.59 -10.82
N ARG A 62 10.84 0.77 -11.87
CA ARG A 62 9.77 -0.25 -11.98
C ARG A 62 9.80 -1.32 -10.87
N PRO A 63 10.95 -1.86 -10.43
CA PRO A 63 10.99 -2.80 -9.31
C PRO A 63 10.47 -2.19 -8.00
N HIS A 64 10.73 -0.90 -7.78
CA HIS A 64 10.26 -0.16 -6.61
C HIS A 64 8.75 0.10 -6.69
N LEU A 65 8.23 0.47 -7.86
CA LEU A 65 6.79 0.55 -8.09
C LEU A 65 6.09 -0.80 -7.88
N GLY A 66 6.66 -1.88 -8.43
CA GLY A 66 6.12 -3.23 -8.27
C GLY A 66 6.06 -3.66 -6.80
N ARG A 67 7.09 -3.31 -6.01
CA ARG A 67 7.07 -3.51 -4.56
C ARG A 67 6.02 -2.65 -3.87
N ALA A 68 5.87 -1.39 -4.28
CA ALA A 68 4.86 -0.49 -3.74
C ALA A 68 3.44 -1.04 -3.96
N PHE A 69 3.12 -1.48 -5.19
CA PHE A 69 1.81 -2.05 -5.49
C PHE A 69 1.53 -3.36 -4.75
N ARG A 70 2.52 -4.26 -4.64
CA ARG A 70 2.37 -5.49 -3.84
C ARG A 70 2.11 -5.18 -2.36
N ALA A 71 2.82 -4.19 -1.81
CA ALA A 71 2.62 -3.75 -0.44
C ALA A 71 1.24 -3.09 -0.26
N PHE A 72 0.78 -2.31 -1.24
CA PHE A 72 -0.58 -1.76 -1.29
C PHE A 72 -1.64 -2.88 -1.27
N VAL A 73 -1.49 -3.90 -2.11
CA VAL A 73 -2.39 -5.06 -2.12
C VAL A 73 -2.40 -5.79 -0.77
N CYS A 74 -1.23 -6.01 -0.15
CA CYS A 74 -1.15 -6.57 1.20
C CYS A 74 -1.88 -5.72 2.25
N PHE A 75 -1.75 -4.39 2.18
CA PHE A 75 -2.48 -3.49 3.06
C PHE A 75 -3.99 -3.67 2.93
N PHE A 76 -4.54 -3.63 1.70
CA PHE A 76 -5.98 -3.82 1.50
C PHE A 76 -6.45 -5.21 1.92
N ALA A 77 -5.67 -6.26 1.64
CA ALA A 77 -5.99 -7.60 2.09
C ALA A 77 -6.06 -7.69 3.63
N ALA A 78 -5.11 -7.07 4.33
CA ALA A 78 -5.10 -7.03 5.80
C ALA A 78 -6.30 -6.23 6.35
N VAL A 79 -6.63 -5.09 5.75
CA VAL A 79 -7.80 -4.28 6.15
C VAL A 79 -9.11 -5.04 5.93
N ILE A 80 -9.27 -5.73 4.79
CA ILE A 80 -10.44 -6.56 4.50
C ILE A 80 -10.54 -7.70 5.50
N ALA A 81 -9.44 -8.38 5.81
CA ALA A 81 -9.42 -9.45 6.80
C ALA A 81 -9.85 -8.96 8.20
N VAL A 82 -9.40 -7.76 8.61
CA VAL A 82 -9.83 -7.11 9.85
C VAL A 82 -11.31 -6.76 9.82
N ALA A 83 -11.80 -6.19 8.72
CA ALA A 83 -13.21 -5.81 8.58
C ALA A 83 -14.12 -7.05 8.65
N VAL A 84 -13.78 -8.12 7.93
CA VAL A 84 -14.53 -9.39 7.94
C VAL A 84 -14.49 -10.02 9.33
N ALA A 85 -13.32 -10.08 9.97
CA ALA A 85 -13.21 -10.59 11.34
C ALA A 85 -14.07 -9.76 12.31
N GLY A 86 -14.02 -8.43 12.21
CA GLY A 86 -14.86 -7.53 13.01
C GLY A 86 -16.35 -7.80 12.85
N ILE A 87 -16.83 -8.02 11.61
CA ILE A 87 -18.22 -8.37 11.32
C ILE A 87 -18.59 -9.72 11.95
N VAL A 88 -17.74 -10.74 11.79
CA VAL A 88 -17.98 -12.09 12.32
C VAL A 88 -18.01 -12.10 13.85
N PHE A 89 -17.12 -11.36 14.51
CA PHE A 89 -17.06 -11.30 15.97
C PHE A 89 -18.08 -10.34 16.60
N ALA A 90 -18.66 -9.42 15.83
CA ALA A 90 -19.76 -8.54 16.26
C ALA A 90 -21.15 -9.12 16.00
N ALA A 91 -21.25 -10.27 15.32
CA ALA A 91 -22.53 -10.93 15.08
C ALA A 91 -23.21 -11.31 16.42
N PRO A 92 -24.48 -10.95 16.62
CA PRO A 92 -25.19 -11.29 17.85
C PRO A 92 -25.20 -12.81 18.01
N LYS A 93 -24.75 -13.30 19.18
CA LYS A 93 -24.87 -14.72 19.51
C LYS A 93 -26.35 -15.11 19.44
N PRO A 94 -26.71 -16.24 18.80
CA PRO A 94 -28.09 -16.71 18.86
C PRO A 94 -28.44 -16.93 20.33
N ALA A 95 -29.50 -16.26 20.79
CA ALA A 95 -30.08 -16.50 22.09
C ALA A 95 -30.62 -17.93 22.10
N LEU A 96 -29.92 -18.83 22.80
CA LEU A 96 -30.43 -20.15 23.18
C LEU A 96 -31.19 -20.00 24.50
#